data_AF-A0A0K3BRC5-F1
#
_entry.id   AF-A0A0K3BRC5-F1
#
_cell.length_a   1.000
_cell.length_b   1.000
_cell.length_c   1.000
_cell.angle_alpha   90.00
_cell.angle_beta   90.00
_cell.angle_gamma   90.00
#
_symmetry.space_group_name_H-M   'P 1'
#
loop_
_entity.id
_entity.type
_entity.pdbx_description
1 polymer ?
#
loop_
_entity_poly.entity_id
_entity_poly.type
_entity_poly.pdbx_seq_one_letter_code
_entity_poly.pdbx_strand_id
1 'polypeptide(L)'
;MITCQLPPLGDSDDKIYTTANSVVMLDGASAFLPVPVSPSEYAEALGGHLQGLLERSPAGDLRQTLAMAIHAVVDDLDLRPGCSPSSTVTIVRWLEDFLDVLVLGDNLVATPGQIITDERIDQLDLAPRRAYRQRLAEGHGFDATHHAILRTLQAQQAERRNREDGYWIAEAEPTAAEAAVVTRLPLSAAPWLVLATDGAYEPMRHLELDDWEHLATLDEVGLQRVLNRCQRWEAEVDPLARELPRAKPHDDKSLAVIRPDCYSG
;
A
#
# COMPACT_ATOMS: atom_id res chain seq x y z
N MET A 1 -15.49 2.84 -11.10
CA MET A 1 -14.30 2.89 -10.24
C MET A 1 -14.60 3.94 -9.22
N ILE A 2 -14.40 3.57 -7.96
CA ILE A 2 -14.67 4.41 -6.81
C ILE A 2 -13.42 4.31 -5.95
N THR A 3 -12.89 5.44 -5.51
CA THR A 3 -11.70 5.51 -4.64
C THR A 3 -12.09 6.27 -3.38
N CYS A 4 -11.54 5.87 -2.25
CA CYS A 4 -11.80 6.51 -0.96
C CYS A 4 -10.53 6.39 -0.12
N GLN A 5 -10.16 7.45 0.58
CA GLN A 5 -9.02 7.43 1.47
C GLN A 5 -9.24 8.34 2.68
N LEU A 6 -8.53 8.03 3.77
CA LEU A 6 -8.55 8.77 5.01
C LEU A 6 -7.13 8.75 5.60
N PRO A 7 -6.48 9.89 5.83
CA PRO A 7 -6.94 11.27 5.61
C PRO A 7 -7.04 11.64 4.11
N PRO A 8 -7.53 12.84 3.75
CA PRO A 8 -7.53 13.30 2.36
C PRO A 8 -6.12 13.33 1.74
N LEU A 9 -6.03 13.29 0.41
CA LEU A 9 -4.78 13.05 -0.34
C LEU A 9 -3.60 13.92 0.09
N GLY A 10 -3.83 15.21 0.36
CA GLY A 10 -2.77 16.16 0.69
C GLY A 10 -2.17 15.96 2.08
N ASP A 11 -2.88 15.27 2.97
CA ASP A 11 -2.48 14.99 4.35
C ASP A 11 -2.08 13.52 4.56
N SER A 12 -2.16 12.71 3.50
CA SER A 12 -1.98 11.26 3.52
C SER A 12 -0.62 10.85 2.97
N ASP A 13 0.05 9.89 3.57
CA ASP A 13 1.17 9.14 2.99
C ASP A 13 0.67 8.16 1.90
N ASP A 14 -0.59 7.71 1.98
CA ASP A 14 -1.24 6.99 0.87
C ASP A 14 -1.56 7.90 -0.31
N LYS A 15 -1.44 7.37 -1.53
CA LYS A 15 -1.90 8.04 -2.77
C LYS A 15 -2.66 7.10 -3.68
N ILE A 16 -3.72 7.61 -4.31
CA ILE A 16 -4.43 6.92 -5.38
C ILE A 16 -4.43 7.77 -6.66
N TYR A 17 -3.95 7.19 -7.76
CA TYR A 17 -4.01 7.78 -9.09
C TYR A 17 -4.83 6.90 -10.03
N THR A 18 -5.51 7.53 -10.98
CA THR A 18 -6.36 6.84 -11.94
C THR A 18 -6.07 7.31 -13.36
N THR A 19 -6.23 6.41 -14.32
CA THR A 19 -6.24 6.75 -15.75
C THR A 19 -7.56 6.27 -16.35
N ALA A 20 -7.71 6.38 -17.67
CA ALA A 20 -8.83 5.79 -18.38
C ALA A 20 -8.92 4.26 -18.21
N ASN A 21 -7.80 3.58 -17.94
CA ASN A 21 -7.74 2.12 -17.88
C ASN A 21 -6.92 1.53 -16.72
N SER A 22 -6.58 2.31 -15.69
CA SER A 22 -5.82 1.83 -14.54
C SER A 22 -6.10 2.55 -13.22
N VAL A 23 -5.78 1.87 -12.12
CA VAL A 23 -5.63 2.42 -10.77
C VAL A 23 -4.21 2.16 -10.30
N VAL A 24 -3.59 3.17 -9.70
CA VAL A 24 -2.35 3.05 -8.93
C VAL A 24 -2.69 3.39 -7.48
N MET A 25 -2.33 2.51 -6.55
CA MET A 25 -2.45 2.73 -5.11
C MET A 25 -1.06 2.59 -4.49
N LEU A 26 -0.69 3.60 -3.71
CA LEU A 26 0.60 3.73 -3.04
C LEU A 26 0.34 3.93 -1.56
N ASP A 27 1.16 3.30 -0.72
CA ASP A 27 1.26 3.61 0.72
C ASP A 27 2.72 4.00 1.02
N GLY A 28 2.91 5.21 1.54
CA GLY A 28 4.21 5.76 1.88
C GLY A 28 4.72 5.21 3.21
N ALA A 29 5.82 4.46 3.17
CA ALA A 29 6.35 3.79 4.35
C ALA A 29 6.80 4.77 5.43
N SER A 30 6.22 4.61 6.62
CA SER A 30 6.54 5.37 7.83
C SER A 30 8.04 5.55 8.09
N ALA A 31 8.47 6.79 8.27
CA ALA A 31 9.86 7.11 8.61
C ALA A 31 10.06 7.31 10.12
N PHE A 32 10.80 6.40 10.77
CA PHE A 32 11.25 6.56 12.17
C PHE A 32 12.72 7.01 12.28
N LEU A 33 13.44 6.95 11.16
CA LEU A 33 14.78 7.49 10.93
C LEU A 33 14.70 8.65 9.92
N PRO A 34 15.64 9.60 9.95
CA PRO A 34 15.66 10.70 8.99
C PRO A 34 15.73 10.21 7.55
N VAL A 35 14.93 10.83 6.69
CA VAL A 35 14.86 10.60 5.24
C VAL A 35 15.02 11.93 4.50
N PRO A 36 15.53 11.94 3.26
CA PRO A 36 15.79 13.16 2.50
C PRO A 36 14.53 13.96 2.15
N VAL A 37 13.41 13.26 1.91
CA VAL A 37 12.08 13.80 1.64
C VAL A 37 11.05 12.98 2.41
N SER A 38 9.82 13.49 2.58
CA SER A 38 8.78 12.75 3.29
C SER A 38 8.29 11.53 2.49
N PRO A 39 7.73 10.49 3.15
CA PRO A 39 7.08 9.38 2.45
C PRO A 39 5.95 9.85 1.53
N SER A 40 5.12 10.80 1.99
CA SER A 40 4.08 11.45 1.18
C SER A 40 4.63 12.08 -0.11
N GLU A 41 5.72 12.84 -0.03
CA GLU A 41 6.34 13.52 -1.19
C GLU A 41 6.91 12.52 -2.20
N TYR A 42 7.55 11.44 -1.70
CA TYR A 42 8.00 10.34 -2.55
C TYR A 42 6.84 9.62 -3.25
N ALA A 43 5.78 9.27 -2.51
CA ALA A 43 4.61 8.60 -3.06
C ALA A 43 3.86 9.49 -4.08
N GLU A 44 3.78 10.80 -3.83
CA GLU A 44 3.20 11.76 -4.77
C GLU A 44 3.97 11.81 -6.09
N ALA A 45 5.30 11.93 -6.02
CA ALA A 45 6.17 11.94 -7.20
C ALA A 45 6.07 10.62 -7.98
N LEU A 46 6.15 9.48 -7.28
CA LEU A 46 6.07 8.15 -7.89
C LEU A 46 4.73 7.94 -8.60
N GLY A 47 3.63 8.30 -7.95
CA GLY A 47 2.30 8.16 -8.51
C GLY A 47 2.05 9.04 -9.73
N GLY A 48 2.54 10.28 -9.71
CA GLY A 48 2.48 11.17 -10.88
C GLY A 48 3.24 10.63 -12.08
N HIS A 49 4.45 10.09 -11.88
CA HIS A 49 5.23 9.45 -12.94
C HIS A 49 4.56 8.19 -13.48
N LEU A 50 4.05 7.32 -12.60
CA LEU A 50 3.30 6.13 -12.98
C LEU A 50 2.06 6.47 -13.80
N GLN A 51 1.26 7.45 -13.36
CA GLN A 51 0.06 7.90 -14.07
C GLN A 51 0.42 8.35 -15.50
N GLY A 52 1.40 9.24 -15.64
CA GLY A 52 1.81 9.74 -16.96
C GLY A 52 2.38 8.65 -17.87
N LEU A 53 3.11 7.67 -17.33
CA LEU A 53 3.61 6.53 -18.11
C LEU A 53 2.48 5.60 -18.57
N LEU A 54 1.52 5.31 -17.69
CA LEU A 54 0.35 4.48 -18.01
C LEU A 54 -0.55 5.15 -19.05
N GLU A 55 -0.68 6.48 -19.06
CA GLU A 55 -1.41 7.21 -20.11
C GLU A 55 -0.69 7.17 -21.46
N ARG A 56 0.66 7.27 -21.46
CA ARG A 56 1.46 7.24 -22.70
C ARG A 56 1.59 5.83 -23.29
N SER A 57 1.63 4.81 -22.46
CA SER A 57 1.73 3.41 -22.87
C SER A 57 0.72 2.54 -22.12
N PRO A 58 -0.58 2.63 -22.47
CA PRO A 58 -1.63 1.92 -21.74
C PRO A 58 -1.43 0.42 -21.68
N ALA A 59 -0.78 -0.20 -22.66
CA ALA A 59 -0.50 -1.64 -22.70
C ALA A 59 0.96 -2.03 -22.40
N GLY A 60 1.79 -1.10 -21.93
CA GLY A 60 3.20 -1.34 -21.62
C GLY A 60 3.42 -2.39 -20.53
N ASP A 61 4.63 -2.95 -20.42
CA ASP A 61 4.96 -3.85 -19.33
C ASP A 61 4.93 -3.10 -17.98
N LEU A 62 4.19 -3.63 -16.99
CA LEU A 62 3.99 -2.93 -15.71
C LEU A 62 5.26 -2.86 -14.87
N ARG A 63 6.16 -3.85 -14.95
CA ARG A 63 7.43 -3.82 -14.22
C ARG A 63 8.38 -2.80 -14.84
N GLN A 64 8.46 -2.74 -16.17
CA GLN A 64 9.24 -1.71 -16.87
C GLN A 64 8.68 -0.31 -16.58
N THR A 65 7.36 -0.16 -16.59
CA THR A 65 6.69 1.10 -16.22
C THR A 65 7.07 1.54 -14.80
N LEU A 66 7.01 0.62 -13.83
CA LEU A 66 7.40 0.91 -12.45
C LEU A 66 8.89 1.22 -12.31
N ALA A 67 9.78 0.46 -12.96
CA ALA A 67 11.21 0.75 -12.95
C ALA A 67 11.52 2.15 -13.50
N MET A 68 10.88 2.54 -14.60
CA MET A 68 11.02 3.88 -15.19
C MET A 68 10.52 4.97 -14.24
N ALA A 69 9.40 4.74 -13.55
CA ALA A 69 8.86 5.70 -12.59
C ALA A 69 9.78 5.86 -11.37
N ILE A 70 10.29 4.77 -10.80
CA ILE A 70 11.26 4.80 -9.71
C ILE A 70 12.52 5.57 -10.14
N HIS A 71 13.04 5.30 -11.34
CA HIS A 71 14.22 6.00 -11.86
C HIS A 71 13.98 7.52 -11.98
N ALA A 72 12.81 7.94 -12.49
CA ALA A 72 12.48 9.35 -12.60
C ALA A 72 12.36 10.05 -11.24
N VAL A 73 11.73 9.41 -10.25
CA VAL A 73 11.66 9.95 -8.88
C VAL A 73 13.04 10.09 -8.25
N VAL A 74 13.93 9.12 -8.49
CA VAL A 74 15.31 9.17 -7.99
C VAL A 74 16.05 10.38 -8.53
N ASP A 75 15.92 10.66 -9.83
CA ASP A 75 16.55 11.81 -10.48
C ASP A 75 15.94 13.14 -10.01
N ASP A 76 14.61 13.21 -9.90
CA ASP A 76 13.89 14.44 -9.52
C ASP A 76 14.14 14.85 -8.06
N LEU A 77 14.28 13.87 -7.16
CA LEU A 77 14.42 14.10 -5.70
C LEU A 77 15.83 13.83 -5.16
N ASP A 78 16.83 13.58 -6.04
CA ASP A 78 18.23 13.25 -5.71
C ASP A 78 18.36 12.14 -4.64
N LEU A 79 17.67 11.02 -4.87
CA LEU A 79 17.57 9.92 -3.92
C LEU A 79 18.67 8.87 -4.12
N ARG A 80 18.94 8.09 -3.07
CA ARG A 80 19.97 7.04 -3.07
C ARG A 80 19.49 5.76 -2.39
N PRO A 81 19.79 4.57 -2.94
CA PRO A 81 19.43 3.32 -2.32
C PRO A 81 19.93 3.19 -0.87
N GLY A 82 19.09 2.61 -0.02
CA GLY A 82 19.38 2.26 1.36
C GLY A 82 19.11 3.36 2.40
N CYS A 83 18.92 4.61 1.98
CA CYS A 83 18.61 5.74 2.87
C CYS A 83 17.43 6.60 2.41
N SER A 84 16.70 6.17 1.37
CA SER A 84 15.58 6.92 0.83
C SER A 84 14.25 6.47 1.46
N PRO A 85 13.21 7.34 1.41
CA PRO A 85 11.85 6.90 1.68
C PRO A 85 11.43 5.84 0.66
N SER A 86 10.39 5.10 1.00
CA SER A 86 9.88 4.03 0.15
C SER A 86 8.36 4.00 0.17
N SER A 87 7.76 3.35 -0.82
CA SER A 87 6.32 3.15 -0.90
C SER A 87 5.99 1.75 -1.42
N THR A 88 4.90 1.18 -0.93
CA THR A 88 4.27 0.04 -1.61
C THR A 88 3.67 0.51 -2.93
N VAL A 89 3.52 -0.40 -3.90
CA VAL A 89 2.92 -0.08 -5.19
C VAL A 89 1.96 -1.18 -5.62
N THR A 90 0.71 -0.80 -5.80
CA THR A 90 -0.31 -1.63 -6.46
C THR A 90 -0.77 -0.96 -7.73
N ILE A 91 -0.69 -1.66 -8.86
CA ILE A 91 -1.25 -1.21 -10.13
C ILE A 91 -2.27 -2.24 -10.59
N VAL A 92 -3.50 -1.81 -10.81
CA VAL A 92 -4.50 -2.60 -11.54
C VAL A 92 -4.79 -1.90 -12.85
N ARG A 93 -4.66 -2.62 -13.95
CA ARG A 93 -4.94 -2.14 -15.30
C ARG A 93 -5.92 -3.08 -15.99
N TRP A 94 -6.93 -2.54 -16.67
CA TRP A 94 -7.77 -3.30 -17.59
C TRP A 94 -7.41 -2.98 -19.05
N LEU A 95 -7.42 -4.04 -19.87
CA LEU A 95 -7.29 -4.01 -21.31
C LEU A 95 -8.54 -4.69 -21.91
N GLU A 96 -8.53 -4.99 -23.21
CA GLU A 96 -9.71 -5.51 -23.91
C GLU A 96 -10.26 -6.82 -23.32
N ASP A 97 -9.38 -7.81 -23.05
CA ASP A 97 -9.78 -9.14 -22.55
C ASP A 97 -9.24 -9.47 -21.16
N PHE A 98 -8.31 -8.66 -20.65
CA PHE A 98 -7.50 -8.99 -19.48
C PHE A 98 -7.38 -7.84 -18.48
N LEU A 99 -7.22 -8.22 -17.22
CA LEU A 99 -6.75 -7.38 -16.13
C LEU A 99 -5.31 -7.77 -15.81
N ASP A 100 -4.43 -6.78 -15.75
CA ASP A 100 -3.10 -6.91 -15.19
C ASP A 100 -3.10 -6.32 -13.78
N VAL A 101 -2.55 -7.07 -12.83
CA VAL A 101 -2.32 -6.66 -11.45
C VAL A 101 -0.83 -6.74 -11.17
N LEU A 102 -0.25 -5.66 -10.65
CA LEU A 102 1.11 -5.61 -10.11
C LEU A 102 1.02 -5.21 -8.64
N VAL A 103 1.70 -5.94 -7.76
CA VAL A 103 1.86 -5.61 -6.34
C VAL A 103 3.35 -5.67 -5.97
N LEU A 104 3.85 -4.62 -5.33
CA LEU A 104 5.19 -4.52 -4.74
C LEU A 104 5.03 -4.00 -3.31
N GLY A 105 5.28 -4.84 -2.31
CA GLY A 105 4.91 -4.57 -0.92
C GLY A 105 3.51 -5.08 -0.54
N ASP A 106 3.09 -4.82 0.69
CA ASP A 106 2.02 -5.50 1.42
C ASP A 106 0.61 -4.92 1.24
N ASN A 107 0.41 -4.03 0.26
CA ASN A 107 -0.93 -3.72 -0.22
C ASN A 107 -1.62 -4.99 -0.75
N LEU A 108 -2.95 -5.00 -0.76
CA LEU A 108 -3.70 -6.15 -1.27
C LEU A 108 -4.70 -5.78 -2.38
N VAL A 109 -4.98 -6.77 -3.22
CA VAL A 109 -6.04 -6.76 -4.22
C VAL A 109 -6.93 -7.98 -4.02
N ALA A 110 -8.19 -7.76 -3.66
CA ALA A 110 -9.20 -8.79 -3.57
C ALA A 110 -9.97 -8.94 -4.89
N THR A 111 -10.18 -10.17 -5.34
CA THR A 111 -11.08 -10.53 -6.44
C THR A 111 -11.95 -11.72 -6.00
N PRO A 112 -12.96 -12.13 -6.79
CA PRO A 112 -13.65 -13.39 -6.51
C PRO A 112 -12.66 -14.56 -6.39
N GLY A 113 -12.67 -15.22 -5.23
CA GLY A 113 -11.91 -16.45 -4.98
C GLY A 113 -10.41 -16.29 -4.68
N GLN A 114 -9.84 -15.08 -4.67
CA GLN A 114 -8.43 -14.89 -4.32
C GLN A 114 -8.11 -13.50 -3.78
N ILE A 115 -7.05 -13.43 -2.97
CA ILE A 115 -6.37 -12.20 -2.56
C ILE A 115 -4.96 -12.23 -3.17
N ILE A 116 -4.56 -11.13 -3.81
CA ILE A 116 -3.23 -10.93 -4.39
C ILE A 116 -2.50 -9.91 -3.52
N THR A 117 -1.35 -10.29 -2.96
CA THR A 117 -0.50 -9.43 -2.12
C THR A 117 0.95 -9.95 -2.14
N ASP A 118 1.90 -9.14 -1.68
CA ASP A 118 3.28 -9.55 -1.47
C ASP A 118 3.59 -9.69 0.03
N GLU A 119 3.60 -10.93 0.51
CA GLU A 119 3.77 -11.25 1.92
C GLU A 119 5.23 -11.19 2.42
N ARG A 120 6.22 -10.89 1.55
CA ARG A 120 7.64 -11.03 1.91
C ARG A 120 8.06 -10.14 3.06
N ILE A 121 7.56 -8.91 3.15
CA ILE A 121 7.83 -8.00 4.27
C ILE A 121 7.21 -8.52 5.58
N ASP A 122 6.02 -9.10 5.48
CA ASP A 122 5.29 -9.65 6.62
C ASP A 122 5.93 -10.91 7.19
N GLN A 123 6.56 -11.70 6.33
CA GLN A 123 7.29 -12.91 6.70
C GLN A 123 8.63 -12.63 7.39
N LEU A 124 9.09 -11.37 7.45
CA LEU A 124 10.30 -10.99 8.19
C LEU A 124 10.10 -11.14 9.71
N ASP A 125 10.66 -12.20 10.27
CA ASP A 125 10.61 -12.48 11.71
C ASP A 125 11.67 -11.69 12.50
N LEU A 126 11.48 -10.38 12.61
CA LEU A 126 12.39 -9.48 13.31
C LEU A 126 12.04 -9.35 14.81
N ALA A 127 13.03 -9.54 15.68
CA ALA A 127 12.83 -9.46 17.13
C ALA A 127 12.24 -8.10 17.60
N PRO A 128 12.64 -6.94 17.05
CA PRO A 128 11.99 -5.66 17.36
C PRO A 128 10.48 -5.64 17.04
N ARG A 129 10.03 -6.31 15.97
CA ARG A 129 8.61 -6.40 15.59
C ARG A 129 7.81 -7.12 16.68
N ARG A 130 8.31 -8.26 17.14
CA ARG A 130 7.70 -9.00 18.27
C ARG A 130 7.72 -8.17 19.56
N ALA A 131 8.83 -7.50 19.83
CA ALA A 131 9.00 -6.71 21.06
C ALA A 131 8.02 -5.55 21.18
N TYR A 132 7.85 -4.72 20.13
CA TYR A 132 6.89 -3.61 20.22
C TYR A 132 5.45 -4.13 20.32
N ARG A 133 5.08 -5.17 19.56
CA ARG A 133 3.73 -5.73 19.59
C ARG A 133 3.38 -6.32 20.96
N GLN A 134 4.32 -7.03 21.59
CA GLN A 134 4.14 -7.52 22.95
C GLN A 134 3.92 -6.36 23.94
N ARG A 135 4.75 -5.31 23.87
CA ARG A 135 4.59 -4.14 24.73
C ARG A 135 3.25 -3.45 24.56
N LEU A 136 2.77 -3.32 23.33
CA LEU A 136 1.45 -2.77 23.04
C LEU A 136 0.34 -3.59 23.70
N ALA A 137 0.36 -4.92 23.58
CA ALA A 137 -0.61 -5.79 24.25
C ALA A 137 -0.58 -5.64 25.79
N GLU A 138 0.61 -5.40 26.36
CA GLU A 138 0.81 -5.12 27.80
C GLU A 138 0.39 -3.69 28.21
N GLY A 139 0.01 -2.82 27.26
CA GLY A 139 -0.44 -1.46 27.51
C GLY A 139 0.68 -0.40 27.53
N HIS A 140 1.84 -0.72 26.96
CA HIS A 140 3.04 0.12 26.95
C HIS A 140 3.44 0.54 25.53
N GLY A 141 2.61 1.40 24.92
CA GLY A 141 2.80 1.93 23.56
C GLY A 141 3.14 3.41 23.50
N PHE A 142 3.60 3.83 22.32
CA PHE A 142 3.72 5.25 21.93
C PHE A 142 4.55 6.12 22.88
N ASP A 143 5.44 5.49 23.65
CA ASP A 143 6.42 6.13 24.50
C ASP A 143 7.81 6.16 23.82
N ALA A 144 8.80 6.76 24.49
CA ALA A 144 10.16 6.82 23.97
C ALA A 144 10.78 5.44 23.72
N THR A 145 10.36 4.41 24.46
CA THR A 145 10.84 3.03 24.29
C THR A 145 10.27 2.42 23.03
N HIS A 146 8.97 2.59 22.79
CA HIS A 146 8.28 2.17 21.57
C HIS A 146 8.94 2.76 20.33
N HIS A 147 9.20 4.08 20.33
CA HIS A 147 9.90 4.74 19.23
C HIS A 147 11.35 4.24 19.05
N ALA A 148 12.06 3.91 20.14
CA ALA A 148 13.40 3.32 20.04
C ALA A 148 13.37 1.92 19.41
N ILE A 149 12.37 1.11 19.73
CA ILE A 149 12.17 -0.22 19.12
C ILE A 149 11.84 -0.07 17.63
N LEU A 150 10.94 0.86 17.26
CA LEU A 150 10.59 1.09 15.85
C LEU A 150 11.78 1.58 15.02
N ARG A 151 12.66 2.44 15.57
CA ARG A 151 13.92 2.80 14.90
C ARG A 151 14.84 1.60 14.68
N THR A 152 14.91 0.71 15.67
CA THR A 152 15.70 -0.53 15.55
C THR A 152 15.09 -1.47 14.51
N LEU A 153 13.76 -1.59 14.49
CA LEU A 153 13.03 -2.36 13.48
C LEU A 153 13.31 -1.82 12.07
N GLN A 154 13.17 -0.50 11.87
CA GLN A 154 13.38 0.13 10.57
C GLN A 154 14.84 -0.05 10.10
N ALA A 155 15.83 0.05 10.99
CA ALA A 155 17.22 -0.21 10.66
C ALA A 155 17.44 -1.67 10.20
N GLN A 156 16.86 -2.64 10.90
CA GLN A 156 16.96 -4.05 10.50
C GLN A 156 16.20 -4.36 9.20
N GLN A 157 15.06 -3.70 8.96
CA GLN A 157 14.36 -3.80 7.68
C GLN A 157 15.21 -3.20 6.56
N ALA A 158 15.87 -2.05 6.76
CA ALA A 158 16.73 -1.45 5.75
C ALA A 158 17.87 -2.39 5.30
N GLU A 159 18.41 -3.23 6.20
CA GLU A 159 19.41 -4.26 5.86
C GLU A 159 18.86 -5.37 4.93
N ARG A 160 17.53 -5.56 4.89
CA ARG A 160 16.81 -6.59 4.12
C ARG A 160 16.06 -6.02 2.91
N ARG A 161 15.99 -4.69 2.77
CA ARG A 161 15.24 -4.00 1.72
C ARG A 161 15.85 -4.24 0.34
N ASN A 162 15.00 -4.57 -0.64
CA ASN A 162 15.36 -4.82 -2.03
C ASN A 162 16.48 -5.87 -2.18
N ARG A 163 16.31 -6.98 -1.46
CA ARG A 163 17.21 -8.14 -1.48
C ARG A 163 16.41 -9.42 -1.68
N GLU A 164 17.05 -10.38 -2.33
CA GLU A 164 16.46 -11.71 -2.59
C GLU A 164 16.10 -12.45 -1.29
N ASP A 165 16.91 -12.31 -0.24
CA ASP A 165 16.70 -12.90 1.09
C ASP A 165 15.95 -11.98 2.07
N GLY A 166 15.24 -10.98 1.53
CA GLY A 166 14.51 -9.99 2.30
C GLY A 166 13.15 -9.70 1.69
N TYR A 167 12.87 -8.43 1.44
CA TYR A 167 11.60 -7.96 0.88
C TYR A 167 11.83 -6.90 -0.18
N TRP A 168 10.78 -6.59 -0.93
CA TRP A 168 10.85 -5.67 -2.06
C TRP A 168 9.84 -4.54 -1.89
N ILE A 169 10.27 -3.32 -2.18
CA ILE A 169 9.48 -2.09 -2.03
C ILE A 169 10.00 -1.03 -3.01
N ALA A 170 9.15 -0.11 -3.46
CA ALA A 170 9.61 0.99 -4.30
C ALA A 170 10.39 1.97 -3.43
N GLU A 171 11.71 2.02 -3.61
CA GLU A 171 12.61 2.96 -2.95
C GLU A 171 13.44 3.69 -4.04
N ALA A 172 14.75 3.79 -3.90
CA ALA A 172 15.62 4.45 -4.87
C ALA A 172 16.34 3.46 -5.79
N GLU A 173 15.88 2.21 -5.84
CA GLU A 173 16.45 1.12 -6.64
C GLU A 173 15.43 0.64 -7.69
N PRO A 174 15.54 1.10 -8.96
CA PRO A 174 14.59 0.75 -10.02
C PRO A 174 14.41 -0.75 -10.27
N THR A 175 15.46 -1.55 -10.02
CA THR A 175 15.43 -3.00 -10.23
C THR A 175 14.47 -3.72 -9.28
N ALA A 176 14.03 -3.08 -8.19
CA ALA A 176 13.00 -3.62 -7.29
C ALA A 176 11.68 -3.94 -8.01
N ALA A 177 11.38 -3.23 -9.11
CA ALA A 177 10.21 -3.49 -9.93
C ALA A 177 10.19 -4.89 -10.55
N GLU A 178 11.37 -5.49 -10.81
CA GLU A 178 11.47 -6.84 -11.37
C GLU A 178 10.93 -7.91 -10.41
N ALA A 179 11.02 -7.65 -9.12
CA ALA A 179 10.57 -8.54 -8.07
C ALA A 179 9.07 -8.42 -7.75
N ALA A 180 8.35 -7.47 -8.36
CA ALA A 180 6.92 -7.27 -8.12
C ALA A 180 6.12 -8.53 -8.47
N VAL A 181 5.12 -8.85 -7.64
CA VAL A 181 4.14 -9.91 -7.93
C VAL A 181 3.23 -9.43 -9.04
N VAL A 182 3.16 -10.18 -10.14
CA VAL A 182 2.33 -9.82 -11.30
C VAL A 182 1.36 -10.95 -11.60
N THR A 183 0.09 -10.60 -11.74
CA THR A 183 -0.99 -11.53 -12.06
C THR A 183 -1.78 -10.99 -13.25
N ARG A 184 -2.06 -11.84 -14.23
CA ARG A 184 -2.98 -11.54 -15.33
C ARG A 184 -4.24 -12.39 -15.18
N LEU A 185 -5.40 -11.75 -15.21
CA LEU A 185 -6.70 -12.40 -15.09
C LEU A 185 -7.55 -12.11 -16.33
N PRO A 186 -8.34 -13.07 -16.85
CA PRO A 186 -9.43 -12.75 -17.77
C PRO A 186 -10.43 -11.82 -17.09
N LEU A 187 -10.99 -10.85 -17.82
CA LEU A 187 -12.03 -9.96 -17.27
C LEU A 187 -13.21 -10.73 -16.67
N SER A 188 -13.62 -11.82 -17.31
CA SER A 188 -14.70 -12.69 -16.85
C SER A 188 -14.44 -13.37 -15.50
N ALA A 189 -13.19 -13.48 -15.08
CA ALA A 189 -12.81 -14.06 -13.78
C ALA A 189 -12.75 -13.02 -12.65
N ALA A 190 -12.74 -11.73 -12.97
CA ALA A 190 -12.67 -10.64 -12.01
C ALA A 190 -13.68 -9.51 -12.35
N PRO A 191 -14.99 -9.79 -12.23
CA PRO A 191 -16.06 -8.80 -12.43
C PRO A 191 -15.98 -7.61 -11.45
N TRP A 192 -15.24 -7.79 -10.35
CA TRP A 192 -14.88 -6.72 -9.43
C TRP A 192 -13.48 -6.94 -8.87
N LEU A 193 -12.85 -5.84 -8.47
CA LEU A 193 -11.63 -5.83 -7.67
C LEU A 193 -11.76 -4.80 -6.53
N VAL A 194 -11.21 -5.12 -5.37
CA VAL A 194 -11.04 -4.16 -4.25
C VAL A 194 -9.57 -4.08 -3.90
N LEU A 195 -8.99 -2.89 -3.99
CA LEU A 195 -7.63 -2.61 -3.54
C LEU A 195 -7.70 -2.01 -2.13
N ALA A 196 -6.77 -2.39 -1.26
CA ALA A 196 -6.67 -1.85 0.09
C ALA A 196 -5.21 -1.72 0.55
N THR A 197 -4.87 -0.63 1.22
CA THR A 197 -3.63 -0.48 2.00
C THR A 197 -3.74 -1.21 3.34
N ASP A 198 -2.63 -1.52 3.98
CA ASP A 198 -2.59 -2.24 5.27
C ASP A 198 -3.33 -1.51 6.39
N GLY A 199 -3.17 -0.18 6.46
CA GLY A 199 -3.91 0.67 7.37
C GLY A 199 -5.43 0.60 7.16
N ALA A 200 -5.92 0.20 5.98
CA ALA A 200 -7.32 -0.12 5.75
C ALA A 200 -7.64 -1.58 6.12
N TYR A 201 -6.96 -2.56 5.52
CA TYR A 201 -7.42 -3.94 5.63
C TYR A 201 -7.14 -4.60 6.97
N GLU A 202 -6.08 -4.21 7.71
CA GLU A 202 -5.79 -4.77 9.03
C GLU A 202 -6.93 -4.50 10.04
N PRO A 203 -7.37 -3.24 10.25
CA PRO A 203 -8.51 -2.97 11.13
C PRO A 203 -9.82 -3.50 10.55
N MET A 204 -10.00 -3.52 9.22
CA MET A 204 -11.19 -4.13 8.62
C MET A 204 -11.31 -5.62 8.97
N ARG A 205 -10.23 -6.40 8.83
CA ARG A 205 -10.21 -7.82 9.23
C ARG A 205 -10.49 -7.98 10.72
N HIS A 206 -9.89 -7.15 11.56
CA HIS A 206 -10.13 -7.19 13.01
C HIS A 206 -11.59 -6.91 13.38
N LEU A 207 -12.25 -6.04 12.62
CA LEU A 207 -13.65 -5.62 12.84
C LEU A 207 -14.66 -6.42 12.01
N GLU A 208 -14.23 -7.46 11.30
CA GLU A 208 -15.06 -8.29 10.40
C GLU A 208 -15.76 -7.44 9.31
N LEU A 209 -15.04 -6.48 8.74
CA LEU A 209 -15.49 -5.58 7.66
C LEU A 209 -14.91 -5.93 6.29
N ASP A 210 -14.25 -7.08 6.18
CA ASP A 210 -13.54 -7.56 5.00
C ASP A 210 -14.38 -8.51 4.13
N ASP A 211 -15.71 -8.34 4.13
CA ASP A 211 -16.57 -8.90 3.09
C ASP A 211 -16.33 -8.17 1.76
N TRP A 212 -15.32 -8.63 1.02
CA TRP A 212 -14.86 -8.02 -0.23
C TRP A 212 -15.94 -7.97 -1.31
N GLU A 213 -16.82 -8.97 -1.37
CA GLU A 213 -17.92 -8.99 -2.32
C GLU A 213 -18.94 -7.90 -1.99
N HIS A 214 -19.28 -7.72 -0.71
CA HIS A 214 -20.13 -6.61 -0.28
C HIS A 214 -19.46 -5.25 -0.54
N LEU A 215 -18.19 -5.08 -0.16
CA LEU A 215 -17.41 -3.85 -0.38
C LEU A 215 -17.39 -3.47 -1.87
N ALA A 216 -17.24 -4.46 -2.75
CA ALA A 216 -17.26 -4.26 -4.19
C ALA A 216 -18.60 -3.70 -4.70
N THR A 217 -19.70 -3.75 -3.94
CA THR A 217 -21.00 -3.14 -4.29
C THR A 217 -21.18 -1.71 -3.80
N LEU A 218 -20.35 -1.24 -2.86
CA LEU A 218 -20.53 0.04 -2.21
C LEU A 218 -20.23 1.22 -3.14
N ASP A 219 -20.85 2.36 -2.85
CA ASP A 219 -20.48 3.66 -3.39
C ASP A 219 -19.39 4.34 -2.53
N GLU A 220 -18.94 5.52 -2.94
CA GLU A 220 -17.91 6.29 -2.22
C GLU A 220 -18.31 6.53 -0.76
N VAL A 221 -19.57 6.90 -0.52
CA VAL A 221 -20.09 7.17 0.83
C VAL A 221 -20.07 5.87 1.67
N GLY A 222 -20.38 4.73 1.07
CA GLY A 222 -20.26 3.42 1.69
C GLY A 222 -18.84 3.09 2.12
N LEU A 223 -17.87 3.22 1.22
CA LEU A 223 -16.45 2.99 1.52
C LEU A 223 -15.96 3.96 2.60
N GLN A 224 -16.35 5.23 2.53
CA GLN A 224 -16.00 6.23 3.53
C GLN A 224 -16.56 5.88 4.92
N ARG A 225 -17.76 5.29 5.01
CA ARG A 225 -18.31 4.79 6.28
C ARG A 225 -17.48 3.64 6.85
N VAL A 226 -16.96 2.74 6.00
CA VAL A 226 -16.09 1.63 6.43
C VAL A 226 -14.78 2.19 6.99
N LEU A 227 -14.10 3.07 6.26
CA LEU A 227 -12.86 3.69 6.73
C LEU A 227 -13.05 4.50 8.02
N ASN A 228 -14.12 5.28 8.10
CA ASN A 228 -14.45 6.03 9.32
C ASN A 228 -14.76 5.11 10.52
N ARG A 229 -15.34 3.93 10.29
CA ARG A 229 -15.57 2.96 11.37
C ARG A 229 -14.24 2.43 11.90
N CYS A 230 -13.29 2.11 11.02
CA CYS A 230 -11.93 1.71 11.41
C CYS A 230 -11.23 2.83 12.19
N GLN A 231 -11.22 4.05 11.65
CA GLN A 231 -10.61 5.21 12.30
C GLN A 231 -11.19 5.50 13.69
N ARG A 232 -12.52 5.47 13.83
CA ARG A 232 -13.17 5.70 15.13
C ARG A 232 -12.85 4.61 16.12
N TRP A 233 -12.85 3.36 15.69
CA TRP A 233 -12.47 2.25 16.56
C TRP A 233 -11.03 2.42 17.07
N GLU A 234 -10.08 2.72 16.17
CA GLU A 234 -8.70 2.99 16.57
C GLU A 234 -8.60 4.16 17.56
N ALA A 235 -9.42 5.20 17.41
CA ALA A 235 -9.31 6.44 18.20
C ALA A 235 -10.02 6.34 19.57
N GLU A 236 -11.14 5.63 19.61
CA GLU A 236 -12.05 5.64 20.77
C GLU A 236 -12.02 4.32 21.55
N VAL A 237 -11.76 3.20 20.87
CA VAL A 237 -11.78 1.85 21.48
C VAL A 237 -10.38 1.33 21.73
N ASP A 238 -9.49 1.43 20.74
CA ASP A 238 -8.11 0.92 20.84
C ASP A 238 -7.02 2.00 20.66
N PRO A 239 -7.08 3.19 21.31
CA PRO A 239 -6.14 4.30 21.07
C PRO A 239 -4.68 3.98 21.43
N LEU A 240 -4.47 2.91 22.22
CA LEU A 240 -3.15 2.44 22.64
C LEU A 240 -2.67 1.22 21.87
N ALA A 241 -3.38 0.81 20.81
CA ALA A 241 -3.05 -0.34 19.97
C ALA A 241 -2.87 -1.65 20.74
N ARG A 242 -3.66 -1.86 21.80
CA ARG A 242 -3.59 -3.04 22.67
C ARG A 242 -4.30 -4.24 22.06
N GLU A 243 -5.45 -4.00 21.44
CA GLU A 243 -6.25 -5.06 20.79
C GLU A 243 -5.69 -5.41 19.42
N LEU A 244 -5.31 -4.40 18.63
CA LEU A 244 -4.63 -4.57 17.35
C LEU A 244 -3.26 -3.85 17.38
N PRO A 245 -2.15 -4.57 17.67
CA PRO A 245 -0.81 -3.99 17.77
C PRO A 245 -0.27 -3.38 16.46
N ARG A 246 -0.18 -2.05 16.42
CA ARG A 246 0.25 -1.23 15.28
C ARG A 246 1.32 -0.21 15.63
N ALA A 247 2.16 0.17 14.66
CA ALA A 247 3.34 1.00 14.91
C ALA A 247 2.97 2.45 15.33
N LYS A 248 1.87 2.97 14.80
CA LYS A 248 1.31 4.30 15.09
C LYS A 248 -0.10 4.18 15.69
N PRO A 249 -0.63 5.21 16.38
CA PRO A 249 -2.02 5.21 16.85
C PRO A 249 -3.05 5.06 15.73
N HIS A 250 -2.76 5.68 14.58
CA HIS A 250 -3.52 5.62 13.34
C HIS A 250 -2.55 5.48 12.18
N ASP A 251 -2.93 4.67 11.19
CA ASP A 251 -2.36 4.74 9.85
C ASP A 251 -3.36 5.30 8.86
N ASP A 252 -2.84 5.71 7.72
CA ASP A 252 -3.64 6.13 6.59
C ASP A 252 -4.32 4.92 5.96
N LYS A 253 -5.47 5.14 5.35
CA LYS A 253 -6.36 4.07 4.91
C LYS A 253 -6.88 4.39 3.54
N SER A 254 -6.69 3.49 2.59
CA SER A 254 -7.11 3.68 1.22
C SER A 254 -7.85 2.46 0.69
N LEU A 255 -8.94 2.70 -0.04
CA LEU A 255 -9.72 1.70 -0.75
C LEU A 255 -9.98 2.14 -2.19
N ALA A 256 -9.91 1.21 -3.13
CA ALA A 256 -10.41 1.42 -4.48
C ALA A 256 -11.24 0.22 -4.93
N VAL A 257 -12.41 0.48 -5.52
CA VAL A 257 -13.30 -0.52 -6.11
C VAL A 257 -13.32 -0.35 -7.62
N ILE A 258 -13.03 -1.42 -8.35
CA ILE A 258 -13.02 -1.48 -9.81
C ILE A 258 -14.08 -2.49 -10.25
N ARG A 259 -14.88 -2.11 -11.26
CA ARG A 259 -15.92 -2.94 -11.88
C ARG A 259 -15.74 -2.86 -13.40
N PRO A 260 -14.98 -3.78 -14.01
CA PRO A 260 -14.56 -3.65 -15.41
C PRO A 260 -15.72 -3.61 -16.41
N ASP A 261 -16.81 -4.34 -16.15
CA ASP A 261 -17.99 -4.42 -17.04
C ASP A 261 -18.72 -3.06 -17.24
N CYS A 262 -18.45 -2.08 -16.38
CA CYS A 262 -18.98 -0.72 -16.55
C CYS A 262 -18.21 0.13 -17.59
N TYR A 263 -17.12 -0.39 -18.16
CA TYR A 263 -16.20 0.35 -19.02
C TYR A 263 -16.16 -0.12 -20.48
N SER A 264 -16.93 -1.15 -20.82
CA SER A 264 -17.03 -1.75 -22.16
C SER A 264 -17.99 -0.99 -23.10
N GLY A 265 -18.17 0.32 -22.90
CA GLY A 265 -19.14 1.17 -23.61
C GLY A 265 -18.52 2.09 -24.64
#